data_AF-A0A7Z8KLT5-F1
#
_entry.id   AF-A0A7Z8KLT5-F1
#
_cell.length_a   1.000
_cell.length_b   1.000
_cell.length_c   1.000
_cell.angle_alpha   90.00
_cell.angle_beta   90.00
_cell.angle_gamma   90.00
#
_symmetry.space_group_name_H-M   'P 1'
#
loop_
_entity.id
_entity.type
_entity.pdbx_description
1 polymer ?
#
loop_
_entity_poly.entity_id
_entity_poly.type
_entity_poly.pdbx_seq_one_letter_code
_entity_poly.pdbx_strand_id
1 'polypeptide(L)'
;MKKIVQITLILSVLMTMLIVPVSADDVTYTIRSTVYDNTDPSIATGDFYWDANTFSGFLYMIKPGLSSELLYLHNSVNSSETIQLGDTIEEGDLYYISKPQMKKTKIAGSDDGGTFMVDDVDLEKYYLMGFFGPKYVAMPEDPSDPSQGCKPDKIAKIMLESDDKKNLASGEVWELAGGWTLVIDQVDVEGEKVWVHLNYNGEEIDSGVISSSANLTNMEKTYLYKDSDDYPVFYCTVESVFRGTDTDFAVFKYVFLRGDITTIESDDTYGIFDVEGFEVPVLMNDTNYAGAAGSTVLHTGDDAVVLSSNKAVTLSADKKIDLYGGLYLKTEDTSGTCLKMTLWKTCTIKSTVPTAESETVEEEVVVVDMGEDKVTEESSSVSSTINEETTEVDLEEDVPDVESSVSAPGFELVFGVLGFFCAVLVRRN
;
A
#
# COMPACT_ATOMS: atom_id res chain seq x y z
N MET A 1 56.63 -32.28 -25.32
CA MET A 1 55.75 -31.38 -24.51
C MET A 1 55.21 -30.23 -25.39
N LYS A 2 54.26 -30.52 -26.30
CA LYS A 2 53.56 -29.49 -27.12
C LYS A 2 52.10 -29.83 -27.45
N LYS A 3 51.53 -30.88 -26.80
CA LYS A 3 50.13 -31.33 -26.97
C LYS A 3 49.34 -31.41 -25.65
N ILE A 4 49.93 -30.98 -24.53
CA ILE A 4 49.27 -30.94 -23.21
C ILE A 4 48.87 -29.49 -22.82
N VAL A 5 49.49 -28.48 -23.44
CA VAL A 5 49.22 -27.05 -23.17
C VAL A 5 48.05 -26.49 -24.00
N GLN A 6 47.57 -27.21 -25.03
CA GLN A 6 46.43 -26.77 -25.86
C GLN A 6 45.06 -27.31 -25.38
N ILE A 7 45.01 -28.16 -24.35
CA ILE A 7 43.75 -28.69 -23.81
C ILE A 7 43.31 -27.89 -22.57
N THR A 8 44.26 -27.35 -21.79
CA THR A 8 43.96 -26.51 -20.62
C THR A 8 43.52 -25.08 -20.94
N LEU A 9 43.77 -24.55 -22.15
CA LEU A 9 43.31 -23.21 -22.55
C LEU A 9 41.94 -23.20 -23.25
N ILE A 10 41.41 -24.37 -23.63
CA ILE A 10 40.05 -24.49 -24.20
C ILE A 10 39.03 -24.82 -23.10
N LEU A 11 39.48 -25.32 -21.94
CA LEU A 11 38.62 -25.62 -20.80
C LEU A 11 38.35 -24.42 -19.87
N SER A 12 39.09 -23.30 -19.99
CA SER A 12 38.81 -22.06 -19.22
C SER A 12 38.02 -21.00 -20.00
N VAL A 13 37.65 -21.28 -21.26
CA VAL A 13 36.80 -20.40 -22.10
C VAL A 13 35.42 -21.06 -22.38
N LEU A 14 35.21 -22.29 -21.90
CA LEU A 14 33.94 -23.00 -21.99
C LEU A 14 33.29 -23.27 -20.61
N MET A 15 33.62 -22.41 -19.63
CA MET A 15 32.92 -22.30 -18.34
C MET A 15 32.22 -20.94 -18.16
N THR A 16 31.99 -20.20 -19.25
CA THR A 16 30.88 -19.23 -19.32
C THR A 16 29.57 -19.98 -19.56
N MET A 17 29.29 -20.99 -18.74
CA MET A 17 27.99 -21.62 -18.69
C MET A 17 27.08 -20.71 -17.89
N LEU A 18 26.28 -19.93 -18.62
CA LEU A 18 24.95 -19.49 -18.21
C LEU A 18 24.86 -19.05 -16.74
N ILE A 19 25.22 -17.80 -16.48
CA ILE A 19 24.32 -16.99 -15.65
C ILE A 19 23.03 -16.90 -16.46
N VAL A 20 22.16 -17.91 -16.31
CA VAL A 20 20.75 -17.70 -16.57
C VAL A 20 20.37 -16.64 -15.55
N PRO A 21 19.91 -15.44 -15.93
CA PRO A 21 19.23 -14.62 -14.95
C PRO A 21 18.12 -15.50 -14.38
N VAL A 22 18.04 -15.61 -13.05
CA VAL A 22 16.77 -16.01 -12.44
C VAL A 22 15.82 -14.88 -12.79
N SER A 23 15.17 -15.02 -13.96
CA SER A 23 13.87 -14.43 -14.21
C SER A 23 13.02 -14.98 -13.09
N ALA A 24 12.79 -14.14 -12.08
CA ALA A 24 11.85 -14.45 -11.03
C ALA A 24 10.47 -14.27 -11.66
N ASP A 25 10.04 -15.30 -12.39
CA ASP A 25 8.87 -15.27 -13.25
C ASP A 25 7.64 -14.81 -12.45
N ASP A 26 6.92 -13.84 -13.02
CA ASP A 26 5.71 -13.23 -12.47
C ASP A 26 4.71 -14.29 -11.98
N VAL A 27 4.62 -14.45 -10.65
CA VAL A 27 3.83 -15.54 -10.05
C VAL A 27 2.35 -15.19 -10.16
N THR A 28 1.66 -15.98 -10.98
CA THR A 28 0.23 -15.80 -11.25
C THR A 28 -0.60 -16.78 -10.44
N TYR A 29 -1.55 -16.25 -9.67
CA TYR A 29 -2.46 -16.98 -8.79
C TYR A 29 -3.91 -16.70 -9.17
N THR A 30 -4.79 -17.59 -8.75
CA THR A 30 -6.23 -17.48 -9.00
C THR A 30 -7.02 -17.55 -7.71
N ILE A 31 -7.86 -16.54 -7.48
CA ILE A 31 -8.83 -16.47 -6.39
C ILE A 31 -10.19 -16.87 -6.97
N ARG A 32 -11.02 -17.58 -6.20
CA ARG A 32 -12.37 -18.00 -6.62
C ARG A 32 -13.41 -17.72 -5.53
N SER A 33 -14.66 -17.55 -5.93
CA SER A 33 -15.79 -17.37 -5.04
C SER A 33 -16.29 -18.68 -4.43
N THR A 34 -17.29 -18.56 -3.55
CA THR A 34 -18.28 -19.61 -3.32
C THR A 34 -19.01 -19.97 -4.62
N VAL A 35 -19.52 -21.20 -4.69
CA VAL A 35 -20.22 -21.70 -5.88
C VAL A 35 -21.67 -21.20 -5.86
N TYR A 36 -22.11 -20.55 -6.93
CA TYR A 36 -23.53 -20.45 -7.24
C TYR A 36 -23.98 -21.81 -7.77
N ASP A 37 -24.94 -22.44 -7.10
CA ASP A 37 -25.52 -23.72 -7.47
C ASP A 37 -27.04 -23.58 -7.48
N ASN A 38 -27.64 -23.51 -8.67
CA ASN A 38 -29.07 -23.23 -8.79
C ASN A 38 -29.98 -24.33 -8.23
N THR A 39 -29.40 -25.46 -7.80
CA THR A 39 -30.09 -26.57 -7.12
C THR A 39 -29.97 -26.50 -5.58
N ASP A 40 -29.19 -25.57 -5.03
CA ASP A 40 -29.08 -25.34 -3.60
C ASP A 40 -30.33 -24.56 -3.09
N PRO A 41 -31.13 -25.14 -2.17
CA PRO A 41 -32.35 -24.51 -1.66
C PRO A 41 -32.11 -23.29 -0.77
N SER A 42 -30.85 -22.93 -0.48
CA SER A 42 -30.48 -21.68 0.21
C SER A 42 -30.30 -20.50 -0.74
N ILE A 43 -30.18 -20.72 -2.05
CA ILE A 43 -30.15 -19.66 -3.05
C ILE A 43 -31.57 -19.21 -3.36
N ALA A 44 -31.82 -17.90 -3.25
CA ALA A 44 -33.12 -17.31 -3.56
C ALA A 44 -33.38 -17.29 -5.08
N THR A 45 -34.66 -17.34 -5.46
CA THR A 45 -35.11 -17.07 -6.84
C THR A 45 -34.98 -15.59 -7.17
N GLY A 46 -34.80 -15.28 -8.46
CA GLY A 46 -34.60 -13.91 -8.92
C GLY A 46 -33.11 -13.54 -8.98
N ASP A 47 -32.79 -12.33 -8.52
CA ASP A 47 -31.47 -11.71 -8.65
C ASP A 47 -30.44 -12.33 -7.70
N PHE A 48 -29.17 -12.25 -8.08
CA PHE A 48 -28.06 -12.81 -7.32
C PHE A 48 -26.82 -11.92 -7.41
N TYR A 49 -25.97 -11.91 -6.39
CA TYR A 49 -24.70 -11.17 -6.42
C TYR A 49 -23.58 -11.88 -5.67
N TRP A 50 -22.35 -11.62 -6.11
CA TRP A 50 -21.14 -11.85 -5.32
C TRP A 50 -20.72 -10.54 -4.66
N ASP A 51 -20.24 -10.67 -3.43
CA ASP A 51 -19.72 -9.62 -2.56
C ASP A 51 -18.41 -10.11 -1.91
N ALA A 52 -17.81 -9.32 -1.01
CA ALA A 52 -16.57 -9.73 -0.35
C ALA A 52 -16.72 -10.91 0.66
N ASN A 53 -17.94 -11.27 1.09
CA ASN A 53 -18.17 -12.49 1.89
C ASN A 53 -18.08 -13.75 1.04
N THR A 54 -18.56 -13.66 -0.20
CA THR A 54 -18.65 -14.76 -1.15
C THR A 54 -17.47 -14.81 -2.13
N PHE A 55 -16.72 -13.72 -2.29
CA PHE A 55 -15.56 -13.62 -3.17
C PHE A 55 -14.42 -12.77 -2.59
N SER A 56 -13.37 -13.43 -2.12
CA SER A 56 -12.16 -12.78 -1.56
C SER A 56 -11.25 -12.09 -2.61
N GLY A 57 -11.68 -12.00 -3.87
CA GLY A 57 -11.05 -11.16 -4.89
C GLY A 57 -11.48 -9.69 -4.81
N PHE A 58 -12.56 -9.39 -4.07
CA PHE A 58 -13.03 -8.04 -3.79
C PHE A 58 -12.43 -7.47 -2.51
N LEU A 59 -12.39 -6.14 -2.44
CA LEU A 59 -11.93 -5.39 -1.28
C LEU A 59 -12.72 -5.73 -0.01
N TYR A 60 -12.03 -6.26 1.00
CA TYR A 60 -12.52 -6.35 2.38
C TYR A 60 -11.47 -5.85 3.38
N MET A 61 -11.85 -4.95 4.27
CA MET A 61 -11.04 -4.46 5.38
C MET A 61 -11.61 -5.02 6.69
N ILE A 62 -11.00 -6.09 7.22
CA ILE A 62 -11.48 -6.85 8.40
C ILE A 62 -11.80 -5.95 9.60
N LYS A 63 -11.00 -4.90 9.82
CA LYS A 63 -11.30 -3.80 10.74
C LYS A 63 -11.25 -2.50 9.93
N PRO A 64 -12.29 -1.63 9.98
CA PRO A 64 -13.50 -1.75 10.80
C PRO A 64 -14.62 -2.63 10.21
N GLY A 65 -14.39 -3.34 9.09
CA GLY A 65 -15.42 -4.13 8.39
C GLY A 65 -15.97 -3.41 7.17
N LEU A 66 -15.11 -2.89 6.30
CA LEU A 66 -15.50 -2.16 5.08
C LEU A 66 -15.35 -3.05 3.84
N SER A 67 -16.31 -2.98 2.92
CA SER A 67 -16.18 -3.43 1.53
C SER A 67 -16.88 -2.44 0.61
N SER A 68 -16.56 -2.45 -0.68
CA SER A 68 -17.23 -1.58 -1.66
C SER A 68 -17.81 -2.34 -2.87
N GLU A 69 -17.20 -3.47 -3.25
CA GLU A 69 -17.42 -4.10 -4.55
C GLU A 69 -18.49 -5.20 -4.54
N LEU A 70 -19.34 -5.19 -5.57
CA LEU A 70 -20.30 -6.25 -5.88
C LEU A 70 -20.22 -6.61 -7.37
N LEU A 71 -20.45 -7.89 -7.70
CA LEU A 71 -20.88 -8.31 -9.04
C LEU A 71 -22.32 -8.80 -8.93
N TYR A 72 -23.26 -7.99 -9.41
CA TYR A 72 -24.70 -8.20 -9.31
C TYR A 72 -25.27 -8.67 -10.64
N LEU A 73 -26.16 -9.65 -10.61
CA LEU A 73 -26.78 -10.26 -11.78
C LEU A 73 -28.30 -10.14 -11.64
N HIS A 74 -28.88 -9.32 -12.53
CA HIS A 74 -30.32 -9.20 -12.67
C HIS A 74 -30.89 -10.38 -13.47
N ASN A 75 -31.81 -11.12 -12.88
CA ASN A 75 -32.47 -12.25 -13.53
C ASN A 75 -33.76 -11.77 -14.22
N SER A 76 -33.61 -10.97 -15.28
CA SER A 76 -34.74 -10.48 -16.08
C SER A 76 -35.47 -11.62 -16.81
N VAL A 77 -34.72 -12.65 -17.23
CA VAL A 77 -35.20 -13.78 -18.05
C VAL A 77 -36.17 -14.67 -17.30
N ASN A 78 -35.93 -14.95 -16.01
CA ASN A 78 -36.75 -15.85 -15.22
C ASN A 78 -36.76 -15.46 -13.72
N SER A 79 -37.22 -14.24 -13.43
CA SER A 79 -37.25 -13.64 -12.08
C SER A 79 -38.07 -14.41 -11.02
N SER A 80 -38.82 -15.43 -11.42
CA SER A 80 -39.57 -16.34 -10.51
C SER A 80 -38.85 -17.65 -10.20
N GLU A 81 -37.68 -17.90 -10.82
CA GLU A 81 -36.85 -19.09 -10.60
C GLU A 81 -35.39 -18.70 -10.35
N THR A 82 -34.51 -19.68 -10.13
CA THR A 82 -33.05 -19.48 -10.16
C THR A 82 -32.55 -19.54 -11.61
N ILE A 83 -31.41 -18.90 -11.88
CA ILE A 83 -30.76 -18.87 -13.20
C ILE A 83 -30.24 -20.27 -13.54
N GLN A 84 -30.41 -20.71 -14.78
CA GLN A 84 -30.23 -22.10 -15.20
C GLN A 84 -29.15 -22.25 -16.28
N LEU A 85 -28.71 -23.50 -16.46
CA LEU A 85 -27.71 -23.83 -17.48
C LEU A 85 -28.35 -23.69 -18.86
N GLY A 86 -27.74 -22.88 -19.72
CA GLY A 86 -28.27 -22.53 -21.04
C GLY A 86 -29.02 -21.21 -21.09
N ASP A 87 -29.32 -20.58 -19.94
CA ASP A 87 -29.87 -19.22 -19.91
C ASP A 87 -28.83 -18.22 -20.44
N THR A 88 -29.32 -17.05 -20.86
CA THR A 88 -28.49 -15.93 -21.28
C THR A 88 -28.79 -14.75 -20.37
N ILE A 89 -27.77 -14.21 -19.71
CA ILE A 89 -27.87 -12.91 -19.05
C ILE A 89 -27.92 -11.89 -20.18
N GLU A 90 -28.95 -11.03 -20.23
CA GLU A 90 -29.09 -10.08 -21.33
C GLU A 90 -28.06 -8.94 -21.23
N GLU A 91 -27.95 -8.15 -22.30
CA GLU A 91 -27.22 -6.88 -22.27
C GLU A 91 -27.88 -5.95 -21.24
N GLY A 92 -27.06 -5.32 -20.39
CA GLY A 92 -27.54 -4.52 -19.25
C GLY A 92 -27.97 -5.30 -17.99
N ASP A 93 -27.82 -6.63 -17.92
CA ASP A 93 -28.26 -7.42 -16.75
C ASP A 93 -27.13 -7.88 -15.81
N LEU A 94 -25.86 -7.84 -16.22
CA LEU A 94 -24.72 -8.11 -15.34
C LEU A 94 -24.02 -6.80 -14.98
N TYR A 95 -23.99 -6.47 -13.69
CA TYR A 95 -23.47 -5.22 -13.17
C TYR A 95 -22.23 -5.43 -12.31
N TYR A 96 -21.23 -4.57 -12.48
CA TYR A 96 -20.17 -4.36 -11.49
C TYR A 96 -20.41 -3.03 -10.78
N ILE A 97 -20.40 -3.04 -9.45
CA ILE A 97 -20.67 -1.85 -8.63
C ILE A 97 -19.58 -1.70 -7.59
N SER A 98 -19.16 -0.45 -7.35
CA SER A 98 -18.31 -0.12 -6.21
C SER A 98 -18.76 1.15 -5.50
N LYS A 99 -19.21 1.01 -4.24
CA LYS A 99 -19.65 2.11 -3.38
C LYS A 99 -18.52 2.57 -2.44
N PRO A 100 -17.97 3.79 -2.56
CA PRO A 100 -16.92 4.29 -1.68
C PRO A 100 -17.30 4.19 -0.20
N GLN A 101 -16.33 3.83 0.64
CA GLN A 101 -16.49 3.67 2.09
C GLN A 101 -15.63 4.66 2.83
N MET A 102 -16.21 5.44 3.73
CA MET A 102 -15.44 6.33 4.60
C MET A 102 -14.53 5.51 5.53
N LYS A 103 -13.22 5.72 5.41
CA LYS A 103 -12.17 5.01 6.16
C LYS A 103 -11.31 6.02 6.93
N LYS A 104 -11.07 5.73 8.21
CA LYS A 104 -10.06 6.44 9.01
C LYS A 104 -8.65 6.13 8.48
N THR A 105 -7.80 7.14 8.36
CA THR A 105 -6.39 6.97 7.97
C THR A 105 -5.59 6.24 9.05
N LYS A 106 -4.41 5.74 8.67
CA LYS A 106 -3.47 5.18 9.64
C LYS A 106 -2.95 6.20 10.66
N ILE A 107 -2.72 7.47 10.25
CA ILE A 107 -2.30 8.54 11.17
C ILE A 107 -3.38 8.84 12.22
N ALA A 108 -4.66 8.86 11.83
CA ALA A 108 -5.73 9.11 12.77
C ALA A 108 -6.16 7.88 13.58
N GLY A 109 -5.65 6.68 13.24
CA GLY A 109 -5.93 5.45 13.96
C GLY A 109 -5.33 5.36 15.37
N SER A 110 -4.39 6.24 15.75
CA SER A 110 -3.74 6.18 17.08
C SER A 110 -4.43 7.00 18.17
N ASP A 111 -5.13 8.09 17.81
CA ASP A 111 -5.61 9.07 18.78
C ASP A 111 -7.04 9.55 18.43
N ASP A 112 -8.05 8.99 19.09
CA ASP A 112 -9.49 9.32 18.86
C ASP A 112 -9.92 10.73 19.33
N GLY A 113 -8.96 11.61 19.66
CA GLY A 113 -9.20 13.00 20.08
C GLY A 113 -8.22 14.04 19.51
N GLY A 114 -7.36 13.66 18.56
CA GLY A 114 -6.43 14.58 17.90
C GLY A 114 -7.07 15.34 16.73
N THR A 115 -6.45 16.46 16.34
CA THR A 115 -6.71 17.12 15.04
C THR A 115 -5.67 16.66 14.02
N PHE A 116 -6.10 16.24 12.83
CA PHE A 116 -5.21 15.72 11.78
C PHE A 116 -5.00 16.73 10.64
N MET A 117 -5.17 18.01 10.95
CA MET A 117 -4.87 19.12 10.04
C MET A 117 -3.37 19.21 9.77
N VAL A 118 -2.97 19.21 8.50
CA VAL A 118 -1.59 19.46 8.04
C VAL A 118 -1.66 20.31 6.78
N ASP A 119 -1.00 21.48 6.76
CA ASP A 119 -1.04 22.46 5.66
C ASP A 119 -2.46 22.68 5.08
N ASP A 120 -3.37 22.98 6.01
CA ASP A 120 -4.81 23.20 5.84
C ASP A 120 -5.64 22.00 5.35
N VAL A 121 -5.07 20.78 5.34
CA VAL A 121 -5.77 19.53 4.96
C VAL A 121 -6.11 18.66 6.17
N ASP A 122 -7.37 18.22 6.32
CA ASP A 122 -7.74 17.21 7.32
C ASP A 122 -7.40 15.78 6.86
N LEU A 123 -6.35 15.19 7.43
CA LEU A 123 -5.93 13.82 7.14
C LEU A 123 -6.64 12.76 8.01
N GLU A 124 -7.77 13.05 8.67
CA GLU A 124 -8.44 12.05 9.54
C GLU A 124 -9.04 10.87 8.74
N LYS A 125 -9.73 11.15 7.64
CA LYS A 125 -10.50 10.15 6.88
C LYS A 125 -10.43 10.40 5.37
N TYR A 126 -10.67 9.34 4.60
CA TYR A 126 -10.88 9.43 3.16
C TYR A 126 -11.90 8.38 2.69
N TYR A 127 -12.41 8.51 1.47
CA TYR A 127 -13.26 7.50 0.85
C TYR A 127 -12.44 6.39 0.17
N LEU A 128 -12.39 5.21 0.78
CA LEU A 128 -11.76 4.01 0.23
C LEU A 128 -12.71 3.31 -0.75
N MET A 129 -12.22 2.95 -1.93
CA MET A 129 -12.97 2.17 -2.91
C MET A 129 -12.08 1.08 -3.56
N GLY A 130 -12.65 -0.10 -3.79
CA GLY A 130 -12.04 -1.12 -4.65
C GLY A 130 -12.45 -0.91 -6.10
N PHE A 131 -11.55 -1.07 -7.07
CA PHE A 131 -11.92 -1.04 -8.49
C PHE A 131 -11.31 -2.25 -9.22
N PHE A 132 -12.14 -3.28 -9.39
CA PHE A 132 -11.80 -4.64 -9.79
C PHE A 132 -10.75 -5.32 -8.88
N GLY A 133 -10.79 -5.07 -7.57
CA GLY A 133 -9.91 -5.64 -6.54
C GLY A 133 -8.85 -4.69 -5.95
N PRO A 134 -8.02 -3.98 -6.76
CA PRO A 134 -7.08 -2.98 -6.24
C PRO A 134 -7.77 -1.82 -5.51
N LYS A 135 -7.07 -1.25 -4.53
CA LYS A 135 -7.56 -0.16 -3.67
C LYS A 135 -7.29 1.22 -4.28
N TYR A 136 -8.27 2.11 -4.17
CA TYR A 136 -8.24 3.50 -4.59
C TYR A 136 -8.80 4.40 -3.49
N VAL A 137 -8.39 5.66 -3.51
CA VAL A 137 -9.15 6.77 -2.94
C VAL A 137 -10.17 7.21 -4.00
N ALA A 138 -11.45 7.34 -3.64
CA ALA A 138 -12.38 8.15 -4.41
C ALA A 138 -12.15 9.61 -4.01
N MET A 139 -11.80 10.45 -4.99
CA MET A 139 -11.30 11.79 -4.72
C MET A 139 -12.43 12.70 -4.18
N PRO A 140 -12.13 13.57 -3.20
CA PRO A 140 -13.10 14.55 -2.71
C PRO A 140 -13.36 15.64 -3.76
N GLU A 141 -14.42 16.41 -3.59
CA GLU A 141 -14.59 17.65 -4.36
C GLU A 141 -13.71 18.79 -3.82
N ASP A 142 -13.42 18.77 -2.52
CA ASP A 142 -12.51 19.71 -1.84
C ASP A 142 -11.21 18.97 -1.43
N PRO A 143 -10.03 19.32 -1.98
CA PRO A 143 -8.77 18.66 -1.62
C PRO A 143 -8.35 18.91 -0.15
N SER A 144 -8.90 19.93 0.52
CA SER A 144 -8.60 20.27 1.91
C SER A 144 -9.36 19.40 2.93
N ASP A 145 -10.44 18.75 2.54
CA ASP A 145 -11.12 17.76 3.39
C ASP A 145 -11.48 16.49 2.58
N PRO A 146 -10.54 15.52 2.49
CA PRO A 146 -10.74 14.20 1.88
C PRO A 146 -11.92 13.39 2.43
N SER A 147 -12.61 13.85 3.46
CA SER A 147 -13.80 13.23 4.05
C SER A 147 -15.13 13.89 3.67
N GLN A 148 -15.16 15.08 3.06
CA GLN A 148 -16.41 15.78 2.69
C GLN A 148 -16.93 15.37 1.33
N GLY A 149 -17.65 14.25 1.31
CA GLY A 149 -18.18 13.67 0.10
C GLY A 149 -17.10 13.16 -0.84
N CYS A 150 -17.54 12.50 -1.90
CA CYS A 150 -16.67 12.02 -2.97
C CYS A 150 -17.48 12.00 -4.25
N LYS A 151 -16.81 12.16 -5.39
CA LYS A 151 -17.39 11.79 -6.67
C LYS A 151 -16.63 10.57 -7.15
N PRO A 152 -17.29 9.40 -7.31
CA PRO A 152 -16.60 8.15 -7.61
C PRO A 152 -16.11 8.10 -9.08
N ASP A 153 -16.37 9.14 -9.87
CA ASP A 153 -15.81 9.39 -11.19
C ASP A 153 -14.30 9.70 -11.14
N LYS A 154 -13.76 10.20 -10.02
CA LYS A 154 -12.31 10.45 -9.87
C LYS A 154 -11.72 9.53 -8.83
N ILE A 155 -10.72 8.75 -9.23
CA ILE A 155 -10.05 7.78 -8.37
C ILE A 155 -8.54 7.85 -8.47
N ALA A 156 -7.84 7.69 -7.35
CA ALA A 156 -6.38 7.57 -7.34
C ALA A 156 -5.94 6.29 -6.60
N LYS A 157 -5.05 5.51 -7.22
CA LYS A 157 -4.67 4.20 -6.69
C LYS A 157 -3.84 4.36 -5.42
N ILE A 158 -4.21 3.65 -4.35
CA ILE A 158 -3.39 3.60 -3.13
C ILE A 158 -2.20 2.69 -3.43
N MET A 159 -0.99 3.27 -3.44
CA MET A 159 0.25 2.56 -3.74
C MET A 159 0.97 2.09 -2.48
N LEU A 160 0.88 2.87 -1.40
CA LEU A 160 1.37 2.53 -0.06
C LEU A 160 0.44 3.15 1.01
N GLU A 161 0.11 2.38 2.05
CA GLU A 161 -0.45 2.89 3.29
C GLU A 161 0.02 1.98 4.43
N SER A 162 0.79 2.49 5.39
CA SER A 162 1.25 1.71 6.55
C SER A 162 1.49 2.56 7.81
N ASP A 163 1.25 1.95 8.97
CA ASP A 163 1.61 2.40 10.32
C ASP A 163 2.88 1.72 10.87
N ASP A 164 3.59 0.94 10.05
CA ASP A 164 4.90 0.38 10.39
C ASP A 164 5.96 1.49 10.58
N LYS A 165 6.96 1.22 11.41
CA LYS A 165 8.09 2.13 11.63
C LYS A 165 9.18 1.91 10.59
N LYS A 166 9.63 2.99 9.94
CA LYS A 166 10.82 3.02 9.08
C LYS A 166 11.92 3.83 9.74
N ASN A 167 13.00 3.17 10.13
CA ASN A 167 14.26 3.85 10.45
C ASN A 167 14.94 4.25 9.14
N LEU A 168 15.40 5.50 9.04
CA LEU A 168 16.09 6.04 7.87
C LEU A 168 17.30 6.85 8.35
N ALA A 169 18.50 6.50 7.90
CA ALA A 169 19.71 7.30 8.16
C ALA A 169 19.81 8.51 7.20
N SER A 170 20.57 9.54 7.60
CA SER A 170 20.87 10.68 6.73
C SER A 170 21.64 10.21 5.49
N GLY A 171 21.16 10.58 4.30
CA GLY A 171 21.66 10.09 3.01
C GLY A 171 21.20 8.68 2.60
N GLU A 172 20.44 7.96 3.44
CA GLU A 172 19.79 6.70 3.02
C GLU A 172 18.55 7.01 2.17
N VAL A 173 18.34 6.22 1.11
CA VAL A 173 17.15 6.33 0.25
C VAL A 173 16.06 5.38 0.75
N TRP A 174 14.91 5.93 1.13
CA TRP A 174 13.69 5.15 1.31
C TRP A 174 13.01 4.96 -0.04
N GLU A 175 13.19 3.78 -0.64
CA GLU A 175 12.41 3.33 -1.79
C GLU A 175 10.93 3.18 -1.42
N LEU A 176 10.05 3.95 -2.06
CA LEU A 176 8.60 3.85 -1.94
C LEU A 176 8.01 3.15 -3.18
N ALA A 177 6.69 3.14 -3.32
CA ALA A 177 6.04 2.52 -4.46
C ALA A 177 6.12 3.41 -5.72
N GLY A 178 6.32 2.80 -6.89
CA GLY A 178 6.13 3.47 -8.18
C GLY A 178 7.20 4.49 -8.60
N GLY A 179 8.42 4.41 -8.04
CA GLY A 179 9.53 5.32 -8.37
C GLY A 179 9.61 6.57 -7.49
N TRP A 180 8.76 6.65 -6.46
CA TRP A 180 8.86 7.66 -5.40
C TRP A 180 9.96 7.26 -4.41
N THR A 181 10.74 8.22 -3.91
CA THR A 181 11.70 7.98 -2.81
C THR A 181 11.75 9.16 -1.84
N LEU A 182 12.05 8.88 -0.57
CA LEU A 182 12.28 9.89 0.47
C LEU A 182 13.72 9.78 1.00
N VAL A 183 14.40 10.91 1.18
CA VAL A 183 15.77 10.97 1.72
C VAL A 183 15.82 11.99 2.86
N ILE A 184 16.50 11.69 3.96
CA ILE A 184 16.91 12.72 4.93
C ILE A 184 18.21 13.35 4.42
N ASP A 185 18.22 14.66 4.21
CA ASP A 185 19.44 15.42 3.91
C ASP A 185 20.23 15.66 5.20
N GLN A 186 19.60 16.33 6.16
CA GLN A 186 20.23 16.79 7.38
C GLN A 186 19.31 16.70 8.59
N VAL A 187 19.93 16.50 9.75
CA VAL A 187 19.32 16.63 11.08
C VAL A 187 19.78 17.95 11.69
N ASP A 188 18.91 18.63 12.43
CA ASP A 188 19.24 19.89 13.09
C ASP A 188 20.25 19.71 14.24
N VAL A 189 20.70 20.83 14.81
CA VAL A 189 21.79 20.82 15.79
C VAL A 189 21.33 20.18 17.11
N GLU A 190 20.06 20.36 17.42
CA GLU A 190 19.33 19.90 18.60
C GLU A 190 18.95 18.41 18.52
N GLY A 191 18.80 17.85 17.31
CA GLY A 191 18.35 16.47 17.09
C GLY A 191 16.83 16.31 17.18
N GLU A 192 16.07 17.36 16.88
CA GLU A 192 14.61 17.41 16.94
C GLU A 192 13.94 17.60 15.57
N LYS A 193 14.70 17.97 14.53
CA LYS A 193 14.19 18.23 13.18
C LYS A 193 15.00 17.53 12.11
N VAL A 194 14.31 17.16 11.03
CA VAL A 194 14.91 16.62 9.80
C VAL A 194 14.47 17.43 8.59
N TRP A 195 15.41 17.71 7.70
CA TRP A 195 15.12 18.15 6.34
C TRP A 195 15.05 16.92 5.44
N VAL A 196 13.90 16.72 4.80
CA VAL A 196 13.66 15.63 3.85
C VAL A 196 13.51 16.16 2.43
N HIS A 197 13.96 15.36 1.48
CA HIS A 197 13.74 15.53 0.04
C HIS A 197 12.84 14.40 -0.47
N LEU A 198 11.75 14.75 -1.14
CA LEU A 198 10.88 13.82 -1.84
C LEU A 198 11.23 13.85 -3.32
N ASN A 199 11.46 12.66 -3.88
CA ASN A 199 11.89 12.50 -5.27
C ASN A 199 10.90 11.61 -6.01
N TYR A 200 10.75 11.85 -7.31
CA TYR A 200 10.03 10.99 -8.23
C TYR A 200 10.90 10.67 -9.44
N ASN A 201 11.13 9.38 -9.70
CA ASN A 201 12.03 8.87 -10.75
C ASN A 201 13.46 9.46 -10.71
N GLY A 202 13.94 9.84 -9.52
CA GLY A 202 15.28 10.40 -9.30
C GLY A 202 15.39 11.92 -9.47
N GLU A 203 14.29 12.64 -9.67
CA GLU A 203 14.22 14.11 -9.64
C GLU A 203 13.55 14.59 -8.35
N GLU A 204 14.14 15.58 -7.67
CA GLU A 204 13.54 16.25 -6.50
C GLU A 204 12.28 17.00 -6.95
N ILE A 205 11.15 16.71 -6.31
CA ILE A 205 9.86 17.33 -6.62
C ILE A 205 9.37 18.26 -5.49
N ASP A 206 9.79 17.99 -4.25
CA ASP A 206 9.49 18.82 -3.09
C ASP A 206 10.46 18.51 -1.95
N SER A 207 10.62 19.45 -1.01
CA SER A 207 11.43 19.27 0.19
C SER A 207 10.91 20.08 1.37
N GLY A 208 11.08 19.53 2.59
CA GLY A 208 10.45 20.09 3.79
C GLY A 208 11.22 19.78 5.07
N VAL A 209 11.01 20.62 6.09
CA VAL A 209 11.57 20.42 7.43
C VAL A 209 10.46 20.04 8.38
N ILE A 210 10.59 18.88 9.03
CA ILE A 210 9.63 18.34 10.00
C ILE A 210 10.29 18.07 11.35
N SER A 211 9.52 18.09 12.43
CA SER A 211 10.00 18.04 13.81
C SER A 211 9.35 16.97 14.67
N SER A 212 10.14 16.15 15.37
CA SER A 212 9.62 15.17 16.33
C SER A 212 9.19 15.77 17.67
N SER A 213 9.57 17.01 18.00
CA SER A 213 9.18 17.69 19.25
C SER A 213 7.82 18.41 19.17
N ALA A 214 7.13 18.33 18.03
CA ALA A 214 5.77 18.83 17.85
C ALA A 214 4.75 18.20 18.84
N ASN A 215 3.85 19.02 19.40
CA ASN A 215 2.87 18.67 20.43
C ASN A 215 1.42 18.77 19.92
N LEU A 216 0.41 18.69 20.81
CA LEU A 216 -1.03 18.48 20.53
C LEU A 216 -1.74 19.50 19.60
N THR A 217 -1.05 20.50 19.08
CA THR A 217 -1.56 21.49 18.12
C THR A 217 -0.65 21.69 16.91
N ASN A 218 0.41 20.87 16.77
CA ASN A 218 1.57 21.23 15.96
C ASN A 218 1.73 20.32 14.73
N MET A 219 1.39 20.89 13.58
CA MET A 219 1.32 20.25 12.25
C MET A 219 2.70 19.85 11.70
N GLU A 220 3.78 20.45 12.23
CA GLU A 220 5.19 20.25 11.83
C GLU A 220 5.70 18.81 11.97
N LYS A 221 4.90 17.89 12.51
CA LYS A 221 5.26 16.48 12.71
C LYS A 221 5.10 15.62 11.45
N THR A 222 4.24 16.06 10.53
CA THR A 222 3.87 15.32 9.32
C THR A 222 4.35 16.10 8.11
N TYR A 223 5.16 15.46 7.28
CA TYR A 223 5.48 15.97 5.96
C TYR A 223 4.35 15.57 5.03
N LEU A 224 3.79 16.55 4.30
CA LEU A 224 2.69 16.39 3.37
C LEU A 224 3.07 17.02 2.03
N TYR A 225 3.04 16.22 0.97
CA TYR A 225 3.16 16.68 -0.41
C TYR A 225 1.81 16.63 -1.13
N LYS A 226 1.47 17.72 -1.82
CA LYS A 226 0.25 17.93 -2.59
C LYS A 226 0.60 18.08 -4.08
N ASP A 227 -0.28 17.67 -4.99
CA ASP A 227 -0.09 17.94 -6.42
C ASP A 227 -0.47 19.38 -6.80
N SER A 228 -0.41 19.70 -8.10
CA SER A 228 -0.72 21.03 -8.64
C SER A 228 -2.18 21.47 -8.48
N ASP A 229 -3.08 20.54 -8.12
CA ASP A 229 -4.50 20.79 -7.86
C ASP A 229 -4.80 20.70 -6.34
N ASP A 230 -3.77 20.87 -5.50
CA ASP A 230 -3.78 20.83 -4.03
C ASP A 230 -4.16 19.46 -3.39
N TYR A 231 -4.36 18.39 -4.17
CA TYR A 231 -4.74 17.09 -3.60
C TYR A 231 -3.56 16.41 -2.90
N PRO A 232 -3.71 15.92 -1.65
CA PRO A 232 -2.71 15.10 -0.96
C PRO A 232 -2.24 13.91 -1.80
N VAL A 233 -0.93 13.80 -2.05
CA VAL A 233 -0.31 12.69 -2.80
C VAL A 233 0.44 11.75 -1.86
N PHE A 234 1.30 12.33 -1.02
CA PHE A 234 2.20 11.61 -0.12
C PHE A 234 2.19 12.28 1.25
N TYR A 235 2.19 11.48 2.31
CA TYR A 235 2.55 11.98 3.64
C TYR A 235 3.25 10.93 4.49
N CYS A 236 4.04 11.40 5.45
CA CYS A 236 4.61 10.58 6.52
C CYS A 236 4.88 11.41 7.78
N THR A 237 4.76 10.80 8.95
CA THR A 237 5.02 11.46 10.25
C THR A 237 6.40 11.07 10.78
N VAL A 238 7.17 12.03 11.30
CA VAL A 238 8.39 11.74 12.06
C VAL A 238 8.03 11.49 13.53
N GLU A 239 8.27 10.26 14.00
CA GLU A 239 8.01 9.86 15.38
C GLU A 239 9.15 10.33 16.30
N SER A 240 10.40 10.17 15.84
CA SER A 240 11.60 10.54 16.60
C SER A 240 12.77 10.84 15.67
N VAL A 241 13.63 11.75 16.10
CA VAL A 241 14.87 12.15 15.44
C VAL A 241 16.03 11.85 16.40
N PHE A 242 17.14 11.38 15.87
CA PHE A 242 18.31 10.98 16.64
C PHE A 242 19.57 11.55 16.01
N ARG A 243 20.27 12.37 16.78
CA ARG A 243 21.59 12.88 16.43
C ARG A 243 22.68 12.01 17.05
N GLY A 244 23.54 11.44 16.21
CA GLY A 244 24.63 10.57 16.62
C GLY A 244 26.00 11.25 16.54
N THR A 245 27.04 10.57 17.01
CA THR A 245 28.43 11.00 16.79
C THR A 245 28.88 10.76 15.36
N ASP A 246 28.43 9.63 14.78
CA ASP A 246 28.90 9.11 13.49
C ASP A 246 27.80 9.05 12.42
N THR A 247 26.52 9.06 12.81
CA THR A 247 25.37 8.96 11.90
C THR A 247 24.11 9.50 12.58
N ASP A 248 23.42 10.40 11.89
CA ASP A 248 22.12 10.94 12.32
C ASP A 248 20.99 10.18 11.58
N PHE A 249 19.89 9.86 12.27
CA PHE A 249 18.78 9.10 11.70
C PHE A 249 17.43 9.55 12.27
N ALA A 250 16.34 9.21 11.58
CA ALA A 250 14.98 9.41 12.07
C ALA A 250 14.11 8.16 11.92
N VAL A 251 13.02 8.13 12.68
CA VAL A 251 12.01 7.08 12.65
C VAL A 251 10.72 7.66 12.10
N PHE A 252 10.32 7.21 10.91
CA PHE A 252 9.07 7.58 10.27
C PHE A 252 7.97 6.56 10.58
N LYS A 253 6.72 7.04 10.59
CA LYS A 253 5.51 6.23 10.76
C LYS A 253 4.36 6.85 9.94
N TYR A 254 3.26 6.13 9.79
CA TYR A 254 2.03 6.59 9.14
C TYR A 254 2.26 7.12 7.72
N VAL A 255 2.88 6.29 6.89
CA VAL A 255 3.11 6.60 5.49
C VAL A 255 1.86 6.36 4.65
N PHE A 256 1.56 7.28 3.74
CA PHE A 256 0.57 7.13 2.70
C PHE A 256 1.14 7.65 1.38
N LEU A 257 0.84 6.95 0.29
CA LEU A 257 1.16 7.34 -1.08
C LEU A 257 0.05 6.88 -2.03
N ARG A 258 -0.55 7.81 -2.75
CA ARG A 258 -1.39 7.51 -3.92
C ARG A 258 -0.62 7.74 -5.23
N GLY A 259 -1.11 7.13 -6.30
CA GLY A 259 -0.71 7.45 -7.66
C GLY A 259 -1.49 8.64 -8.23
N ASP A 260 -1.40 8.80 -9.54
CA ASP A 260 -2.13 9.81 -10.31
C ASP A 260 -3.65 9.63 -10.19
N ILE A 261 -4.38 10.74 -10.38
CA ILE A 261 -5.85 10.74 -10.45
C ILE A 261 -6.28 10.28 -11.84
N THR A 262 -7.02 9.18 -11.89
CA THR A 262 -7.75 8.73 -13.08
C THR A 262 -9.17 9.28 -13.00
N THR A 263 -9.68 9.83 -14.10
CA THR A 263 -11.11 10.09 -14.27
C THR A 263 -11.73 8.89 -15.02
N ILE A 264 -12.87 8.41 -14.54
CA ILE A 264 -13.78 7.47 -15.17
C ILE A 264 -14.87 8.33 -15.81
N GLU A 265 -15.07 8.20 -17.13
CA GLU A 265 -16.12 8.92 -17.84
C GLU A 265 -17.37 8.02 -18.00
N SER A 266 -18.55 8.62 -18.16
CA SER A 266 -19.71 7.88 -18.66
C SER A 266 -19.41 7.33 -20.07
N ASP A 267 -19.94 6.16 -20.39
CA ASP A 267 -19.63 5.41 -21.62
C ASP A 267 -18.19 4.83 -21.70
N ASP A 268 -17.34 4.92 -20.65
CA ASP A 268 -16.06 4.21 -20.62
C ASP A 268 -16.25 2.68 -20.61
N THR A 269 -15.52 1.96 -21.48
CA THR A 269 -15.60 0.49 -21.58
C THR A 269 -14.49 -0.22 -20.79
N TYR A 270 -14.90 -1.02 -19.80
CA TYR A 270 -14.06 -1.94 -19.05
C TYR A 270 -14.39 -3.40 -19.44
N GLY A 271 -13.81 -3.86 -20.54
CA GLY A 271 -13.92 -5.26 -20.98
C GLY A 271 -15.30 -5.60 -21.55
N ILE A 272 -16.13 -6.28 -20.78
CA ILE A 272 -17.55 -6.51 -21.14
C ILE A 272 -18.50 -5.49 -20.53
N PHE A 273 -17.99 -4.53 -19.77
CA PHE A 273 -18.80 -3.55 -19.06
C PHE A 273 -18.63 -2.17 -19.68
N ASP A 274 -19.70 -1.39 -19.73
CA ASP A 274 -19.66 0.07 -19.95
C ASP A 274 -20.11 0.79 -18.66
N VAL A 275 -19.64 2.03 -18.45
CA VAL A 275 -20.02 2.85 -17.28
C VAL A 275 -21.40 3.47 -17.49
N GLU A 276 -22.38 3.02 -16.68
CA GLU A 276 -23.75 3.54 -16.66
C GLU A 276 -23.85 4.87 -15.91
N GLY A 277 -23.05 5.03 -14.85
CA GLY A 277 -23.10 6.23 -14.02
C GLY A 277 -22.46 6.08 -12.64
N PHE A 278 -22.75 7.05 -11.79
CA PHE A 278 -22.07 7.30 -10.51
C PHE A 278 -23.01 7.27 -9.28
N GLU A 279 -24.23 6.77 -9.47
CA GLU A 279 -25.25 6.60 -8.42
C GLU A 279 -25.81 5.16 -8.44
N VAL A 280 -26.07 4.59 -7.26
CA VAL A 280 -26.75 3.29 -7.12
C VAL A 280 -28.16 3.35 -7.74
N PRO A 281 -28.50 2.45 -8.68
CA PRO A 281 -29.82 2.44 -9.31
C PRO A 281 -30.87 1.76 -8.42
N VAL A 282 -32.15 2.08 -8.68
CA VAL A 282 -33.33 1.54 -7.97
C VAL A 282 -33.32 0.01 -7.87
N LEU A 283 -32.78 -0.67 -8.88
CA LEU A 283 -32.68 -2.12 -8.97
C LEU A 283 -31.97 -2.78 -7.78
N MET A 284 -30.91 -2.16 -7.25
CA MET A 284 -30.15 -2.71 -6.12
C MET A 284 -30.51 -2.08 -4.76
N ASN A 285 -31.61 -1.33 -4.67
CA ASN A 285 -32.02 -0.72 -3.41
C ASN A 285 -32.21 -1.76 -2.30
N ASP A 286 -31.70 -1.47 -1.10
CA ASP A 286 -31.66 -2.32 0.08
C ASP A 286 -30.83 -3.62 -0.07
N THR A 287 -29.94 -3.70 -1.08
CA THR A 287 -28.97 -4.79 -1.20
C THR A 287 -27.94 -4.68 -0.05
N ASN A 288 -27.97 -5.65 0.86
CA ASN A 288 -27.08 -5.75 2.02
C ASN A 288 -25.88 -6.64 1.69
N TYR A 289 -24.67 -6.09 1.69
CA TYR A 289 -23.45 -6.75 1.24
C TYR A 289 -22.37 -6.75 2.33
N ALA A 290 -21.26 -7.44 2.09
CA ALA A 290 -20.18 -7.65 3.05
C ALA A 290 -19.72 -6.40 3.82
N GLY A 291 -19.68 -6.51 5.15
CA GLY A 291 -19.18 -5.46 6.03
C GLY A 291 -19.52 -5.75 7.49
N ALA A 292 -19.26 -4.77 8.36
CA ALA A 292 -19.78 -4.79 9.72
C ALA A 292 -21.32 -4.78 9.72
N ALA A 293 -21.92 -5.37 10.74
CA ALA A 293 -23.36 -5.66 10.75
C ALA A 293 -24.23 -4.40 10.54
N GLY A 294 -24.75 -4.24 9.32
CA GLY A 294 -25.61 -3.12 8.91
C GLY A 294 -24.89 -1.86 8.42
N SER A 295 -23.56 -1.84 8.26
CA SER A 295 -22.83 -0.68 7.71
C SER A 295 -22.86 -0.60 6.18
N THR A 296 -23.12 -1.72 5.51
CA THR A 296 -22.94 -1.91 4.06
C THR A 296 -24.24 -2.31 3.40
N VAL A 297 -25.09 -1.31 3.16
CA VAL A 297 -26.31 -1.42 2.35
C VAL A 297 -26.22 -0.44 1.18
N LEU A 298 -26.73 -0.85 0.01
CA LEU A 298 -26.92 0.01 -1.14
C LEU A 298 -28.31 0.67 -1.07
N HIS A 299 -28.38 1.99 -1.13
CA HIS A 299 -29.63 2.74 -1.27
C HIS A 299 -29.60 3.53 -2.59
N THR A 300 -30.76 3.70 -3.21
CA THR A 300 -30.91 4.42 -4.48
C THR A 300 -30.36 5.84 -4.36
N GLY A 301 -29.47 6.24 -5.27
CA GLY A 301 -28.87 7.58 -5.28
C GLY A 301 -27.69 7.74 -4.30
N ASP A 302 -27.22 6.66 -3.65
CA ASP A 302 -25.89 6.67 -3.02
C ASP A 302 -24.80 6.77 -4.09
N ASP A 303 -23.73 7.53 -3.81
CA ASP A 303 -22.54 7.59 -4.68
C ASP A 303 -21.92 6.19 -4.86
N ALA A 304 -21.80 5.72 -6.10
CA ALA A 304 -21.11 4.47 -6.45
C ALA A 304 -20.73 4.44 -7.93
N VAL A 305 -19.57 3.89 -8.29
CA VAL A 305 -19.32 3.56 -9.71
C VAL A 305 -20.24 2.40 -10.10
N VAL A 306 -21.05 2.57 -11.15
CA VAL A 306 -21.96 1.55 -11.67
C VAL A 306 -21.65 1.26 -13.12
N LEU A 307 -21.34 0.00 -13.40
CA LEU A 307 -21.04 -0.56 -14.71
C LEU A 307 -22.06 -1.64 -15.06
N SER A 308 -22.55 -1.71 -16.30
CA SER A 308 -23.42 -2.80 -16.80
C SER A 308 -22.81 -3.49 -18.01
N SER A 309 -23.25 -4.72 -18.30
CA SER A 309 -22.68 -5.54 -19.37
C SER A 309 -23.13 -5.10 -20.76
N ASN A 310 -22.19 -4.64 -21.58
CA ASN A 310 -22.36 -4.16 -22.95
C ASN A 310 -22.64 -5.23 -24.02
N LYS A 311 -22.95 -6.46 -23.57
CA LYS A 311 -23.41 -7.57 -24.40
C LYS A 311 -24.02 -8.67 -23.53
N ALA A 312 -24.91 -9.45 -24.13
CA ALA A 312 -25.46 -10.65 -23.53
C ALA A 312 -24.41 -11.76 -23.29
N VAL A 313 -24.61 -12.55 -22.23
CA VAL A 313 -23.71 -13.60 -21.73
C VAL A 313 -24.46 -14.93 -21.56
N THR A 314 -24.26 -15.87 -22.51
CA THR A 314 -24.86 -17.22 -22.44
C THR A 314 -24.11 -18.17 -21.49
N LEU A 315 -24.81 -18.70 -20.50
CA LEU A 315 -24.30 -19.59 -19.46
C LEU A 315 -24.29 -21.06 -19.93
N SER A 316 -23.44 -21.36 -20.91
CA SER A 316 -23.19 -22.75 -21.38
C SER A 316 -22.29 -23.54 -20.42
N ALA A 317 -22.34 -24.87 -20.49
CA ALA A 317 -21.42 -25.76 -19.77
C ALA A 317 -19.95 -25.57 -20.17
N ASP A 318 -19.05 -25.78 -19.20
CA ASP A 318 -17.58 -25.67 -19.34
C ASP A 318 -17.13 -24.41 -20.10
N LYS A 319 -17.48 -23.23 -19.55
CA LYS A 319 -17.05 -21.93 -20.08
C LYS A 319 -16.26 -21.14 -19.06
N LYS A 320 -15.19 -20.52 -19.56
CA LYS A 320 -14.61 -19.30 -18.99
C LYS A 320 -15.17 -18.11 -19.76
N ILE A 321 -15.86 -17.22 -19.07
CA ILE A 321 -16.41 -15.96 -19.59
C ILE A 321 -15.58 -14.84 -18.98
N ASP A 322 -14.70 -14.26 -19.78
CA ASP A 322 -13.85 -13.13 -19.35
C ASP A 322 -14.72 -11.88 -19.14
N LEU A 323 -14.55 -11.19 -18.01
CA LEU A 323 -15.28 -9.96 -17.69
C LEU A 323 -14.37 -8.74 -17.93
N TYR A 324 -13.44 -8.47 -17.01
CA TYR A 324 -12.43 -7.42 -17.14
C TYR A 324 -11.28 -7.60 -16.14
N GLY A 325 -10.08 -7.12 -16.49
CA GLY A 325 -8.95 -7.02 -15.56
C GLY A 325 -8.53 -8.35 -14.91
N GLY A 326 -8.73 -9.48 -15.60
CA GLY A 326 -8.51 -10.82 -15.06
C GLY A 326 -9.63 -11.39 -14.18
N LEU A 327 -10.75 -10.67 -14.03
CA LEU A 327 -12.00 -11.17 -13.45
C LEU A 327 -12.77 -11.97 -14.52
N TYR A 328 -13.23 -13.17 -14.19
CA TYR A 328 -14.00 -14.03 -15.11
C TYR A 328 -15.02 -14.91 -14.38
N LEU A 329 -16.16 -15.19 -15.02
CA LEU A 329 -17.06 -16.26 -14.59
C LEU A 329 -16.56 -17.59 -15.14
N LYS A 330 -16.70 -18.65 -14.34
CA LYS A 330 -16.49 -20.03 -14.76
C LYS A 330 -17.75 -20.85 -14.50
N THR A 331 -18.31 -21.46 -15.54
CA THR A 331 -19.36 -22.48 -15.45
C THR A 331 -18.74 -23.88 -15.45
N GLU A 332 -19.33 -24.82 -14.72
CA GLU A 332 -18.87 -26.22 -14.67
C GLU A 332 -19.57 -27.09 -15.73
N ASP A 333 -18.96 -28.25 -16.05
CA ASP A 333 -19.58 -29.26 -16.92
C ASP A 333 -20.72 -29.99 -16.17
N THR A 334 -21.94 -29.57 -16.46
CA THR A 334 -23.18 -29.97 -15.78
C THR A 334 -24.24 -30.35 -16.83
N SER A 335 -25.36 -30.94 -16.40
CA SER A 335 -26.37 -31.48 -17.33
C SER A 335 -27.80 -31.10 -16.93
N GLY A 336 -28.68 -31.08 -17.93
CA GLY A 336 -30.02 -30.53 -17.77
C GLY A 336 -29.96 -29.02 -17.54
N THR A 337 -30.71 -28.54 -16.55
CA THR A 337 -30.79 -27.12 -16.16
C THR A 337 -29.91 -26.77 -14.96
N CYS A 338 -29.17 -27.74 -14.40
CA CYS A 338 -28.30 -27.52 -13.25
C CYS A 338 -27.13 -26.61 -13.63
N LEU A 339 -27.13 -25.38 -13.13
CA LEU A 339 -26.04 -24.42 -13.27
C LEU A 339 -25.19 -24.43 -12.01
N LYS A 340 -23.90 -24.72 -12.18
CA LYS A 340 -22.87 -24.41 -11.19
C LYS A 340 -21.90 -23.41 -11.78
N MET A 341 -21.76 -22.25 -11.15
CA MET A 341 -20.81 -21.22 -11.59
C MET A 341 -20.07 -20.56 -10.43
N THR A 342 -18.91 -20.00 -10.73
CA THR A 342 -18.02 -19.32 -9.78
C THR A 342 -17.43 -18.08 -10.43
N LEU A 343 -17.24 -17.03 -9.63
CA LEU A 343 -16.47 -15.85 -10.00
C LEU A 343 -15.00 -16.09 -9.64
N TRP A 344 -14.09 -15.70 -10.54
CA TRP A 344 -12.66 -15.89 -10.39
C TRP A 344 -11.90 -14.60 -10.70
N LYS A 345 -10.77 -14.38 -10.02
CA LYS A 345 -9.79 -13.34 -10.34
C LYS A 345 -8.43 -13.98 -10.56
N THR A 346 -7.80 -13.72 -11.70
CA THR A 346 -6.37 -13.91 -11.91
C THR A 346 -5.61 -12.68 -11.41
N CYS A 347 -4.60 -12.91 -10.59
CA CYS A 347 -3.71 -11.88 -10.06
C CYS A 347 -2.25 -12.29 -10.26
N THR A 348 -1.36 -11.31 -10.39
CA THR A 348 0.06 -11.54 -10.67
C THR A 348 0.91 -10.71 -9.71
N ILE A 349 1.81 -11.36 -8.99
CA ILE A 349 2.84 -10.71 -8.19
C ILE A 349 4.09 -10.60 -9.06
N LYS A 350 4.53 -9.37 -9.32
CA LYS A 350 5.82 -9.09 -9.94
C LYS A 350 6.93 -9.31 -8.93
N SER A 351 7.97 -10.04 -9.30
CA SER A 351 9.11 -10.24 -8.42
C SER A 351 10.15 -9.13 -8.61
N THR A 352 10.32 -8.30 -7.60
CA THR A 352 11.36 -7.25 -7.55
C THR A 352 12.57 -7.78 -6.81
N VAL A 353 13.50 -8.43 -7.52
CA VAL A 353 14.84 -8.70 -7.01
C VAL A 353 15.73 -7.51 -7.36
N PRO A 354 16.40 -6.85 -6.39
CA PRO A 354 17.39 -5.82 -6.70
C PRO A 354 18.51 -6.44 -7.53
N THR A 355 18.83 -5.85 -8.68
CA THR A 355 20.04 -6.22 -9.41
C THR A 355 21.24 -5.68 -8.66
N ALA A 356 21.83 -6.52 -7.80
CA ALA A 356 23.13 -6.24 -7.22
C ALA A 356 24.17 -6.26 -8.33
N GLU A 357 24.55 -5.07 -8.81
CA GLU A 357 25.73 -4.93 -9.66
C GLU A 357 26.95 -5.32 -8.83
N SER A 358 27.51 -6.49 -9.13
CA SER A 358 28.75 -6.97 -8.52
C SER A 358 29.92 -6.18 -9.11
N GLU A 359 30.24 -5.02 -8.54
CA GLU A 359 31.52 -4.36 -8.78
C GLU A 359 32.66 -5.30 -8.38
N THR A 360 33.41 -5.76 -9.38
CA THR A 360 34.60 -6.58 -9.16
C THR A 360 35.76 -5.67 -8.76
N VAL A 361 36.02 -5.56 -7.46
CA VAL A 361 37.25 -4.95 -6.94
C VAL A 361 38.43 -5.87 -7.26
N GLU A 362 39.33 -5.43 -8.15
CA GLU A 362 40.61 -6.10 -8.38
C GLU A 362 41.57 -5.78 -7.23
N GLU A 363 41.89 -6.76 -6.38
CA GLU A 363 42.93 -6.60 -5.35
C GLU A 363 44.35 -6.61 -5.97
N GLU A 364 45.07 -5.49 -5.87
CA GLU A 364 46.51 -5.45 -6.14
C GLU A 364 47.30 -6.20 -5.06
N VAL A 365 47.99 -7.27 -5.46
CA VAL A 365 48.82 -8.08 -4.56
C VAL A 365 50.16 -7.38 -4.26
N VAL A 366 50.29 -6.79 -3.08
CA VAL A 366 51.59 -6.31 -2.55
C VAL A 366 52.21 -7.40 -1.66
N VAL A 367 53.33 -7.96 -2.12
CA VAL A 367 54.08 -9.00 -1.39
C VAL A 367 55.11 -8.37 -0.45
N VAL A 368 54.99 -8.63 0.85
CA VAL A 368 56.09 -8.51 1.82
C VAL A 368 56.06 -9.74 2.75
N ASP A 369 57.23 -10.33 2.97
CA ASP A 369 57.41 -11.65 3.57
C ASP A 369 58.05 -11.59 4.99
N MET A 370 57.92 -12.70 5.72
CA MET A 370 58.62 -13.12 6.95
C MET A 370 58.24 -12.54 8.33
N GLY A 371 57.71 -13.43 9.19
CA GLY A 371 58.33 -13.67 10.50
C GLY A 371 57.39 -13.99 11.68
N GLU A 372 57.24 -15.29 12.01
CA GLU A 372 57.02 -15.96 13.33
C GLU A 372 56.28 -15.18 14.47
N ASP A 373 55.32 -15.72 15.23
CA ASP A 373 55.08 -17.13 15.62
C ASP A 373 53.66 -17.34 16.26
N LYS A 374 53.21 -18.61 16.30
CA LYS A 374 52.13 -19.21 17.17
C LYS A 374 50.63 -18.78 17.06
N VAL A 375 49.85 -19.65 16.38
CA VAL A 375 48.90 -20.65 16.95
C VAL A 375 48.01 -20.15 18.14
N THR A 376 46.67 -20.18 18.09
CA THR A 376 45.79 -21.37 17.88
C THR A 376 44.36 -21.01 17.39
N GLU A 377 43.70 -21.96 16.73
CA GLU A 377 42.26 -22.05 16.43
C GLU A 377 41.40 -22.19 17.74
N GLU A 378 40.07 -22.15 17.81
CA GLU A 378 38.97 -22.59 16.92
C GLU A 378 37.77 -21.60 17.01
N SER A 379 37.15 -21.20 15.90
CA SER A 379 36.04 -21.84 15.18
C SER A 379 34.65 -21.68 15.85
N SER A 380 33.76 -20.99 15.13
CA SER A 380 32.35 -20.75 15.47
C SER A 380 31.43 -21.73 14.74
N SER A 381 30.25 -22.04 15.30
CA SER A 381 29.15 -22.59 14.49
C SER A 381 27.75 -22.26 15.05
N VAL A 382 26.94 -21.65 14.18
CA VAL A 382 25.51 -21.93 13.90
C VAL A 382 24.51 -21.96 15.08
N SER A 383 23.55 -21.03 15.11
CA SER A 383 22.19 -21.30 14.58
C SER A 383 21.25 -20.08 14.69
N SER A 384 20.41 -19.92 13.68
CA SER A 384 19.20 -19.08 13.69
C SER A 384 18.08 -19.67 14.54
N THR A 385 17.23 -18.82 15.10
CA THR A 385 15.81 -19.18 15.37
C THR A 385 14.91 -17.96 15.20
N ILE A 386 13.84 -18.15 14.43
CA ILE A 386 12.67 -17.26 14.37
C ILE A 386 11.80 -17.54 15.61
N ASN A 387 11.18 -16.53 16.21
CA ASN A 387 9.82 -16.70 16.72
C ASN A 387 9.04 -15.39 16.78
N GLU A 388 7.72 -15.53 16.63
CA GLU A 388 6.73 -14.45 16.65
C GLU A 388 6.28 -14.10 18.08
N GLU A 389 5.36 -13.13 18.13
CA GLU A 389 4.29 -12.92 19.11
C GLU A 389 4.45 -11.78 20.13
N THR A 390 3.51 -10.84 20.01
CA THR A 390 3.28 -9.62 20.80
C THR A 390 2.58 -9.88 22.13
N THR A 391 2.87 -9.12 23.19
CA THR A 391 1.84 -8.41 23.99
C THR A 391 2.45 -7.40 24.96
N GLU A 392 1.72 -6.29 25.21
CA GLU A 392 2.09 -5.14 26.06
C GLU A 392 1.52 -5.25 27.50
N VAL A 393 1.48 -4.12 28.23
CA VAL A 393 0.88 -3.79 29.57
C VAL A 393 1.94 -3.53 30.66
N ASP A 394 1.97 -2.41 31.42
CA ASP A 394 1.29 -1.10 31.32
C ASP A 394 1.97 -0.03 32.24
N LEU A 395 1.52 1.22 32.12
CA LEU A 395 1.84 2.51 32.77
C LEU A 395 2.26 2.57 34.27
N GLU A 396 2.96 3.67 34.63
CA GLU A 396 2.48 4.65 35.64
C GLU A 396 3.16 6.05 35.49
N GLU A 397 2.49 7.10 35.96
CA GLU A 397 2.76 8.54 35.72
C GLU A 397 3.66 9.22 36.78
N ASP A 398 4.22 10.41 36.48
CA ASP A 398 4.02 11.61 37.34
C ASP A 398 4.58 12.93 36.69
N VAL A 399 3.92 14.07 36.95
CA VAL A 399 4.33 15.44 36.51
C VAL A 399 4.09 16.45 37.64
N PRO A 400 5.06 17.31 38.04
CA PRO A 400 4.96 18.79 37.85
C PRO A 400 6.35 19.52 37.76
N ASP A 401 6.55 20.82 37.46
CA ASP A 401 5.68 21.94 37.02
C ASP A 401 6.51 23.07 36.31
N VAL A 402 5.83 23.87 35.46
CA VAL A 402 5.93 25.35 35.22
C VAL A 402 7.29 26.11 35.39
N GLU A 403 7.75 26.80 34.32
CA GLU A 403 7.79 28.28 34.20
C GLU A 403 8.26 28.76 32.80
N SER A 404 7.70 29.88 32.31
CA SER A 404 8.01 30.47 31.00
C SER A 404 8.93 31.70 31.09
N SER A 405 9.88 31.87 30.16
CA SER A 405 10.33 33.22 29.77
C SER A 405 10.88 33.26 28.33
N VAL A 406 10.83 34.45 27.71
CA VAL A 406 10.92 34.67 26.26
C VAL A 406 12.32 35.14 25.83
N SER A 407 12.90 34.52 24.79
CA SER A 407 13.67 35.24 23.75
C SER A 407 14.00 34.37 22.52
N ALA A 408 13.55 34.77 21.34
CA ALA A 408 14.29 34.52 20.10
C ALA A 408 15.37 35.62 19.99
N PRO A 409 16.61 35.33 19.52
CA PRO A 409 16.82 35.31 18.07
C PRO A 409 17.96 34.41 17.53
N GLY A 410 17.94 34.18 16.22
CA GLY A 410 19.12 34.38 15.37
C GLY A 410 20.10 33.22 15.16
N PHE A 411 20.06 32.63 13.96
CA PHE A 411 21.23 32.02 13.34
C PHE A 411 22.33 33.09 13.12
N GLU A 412 23.37 33.15 13.96
CA GLU A 412 24.62 33.83 13.60
C GLU A 412 25.88 33.06 14.03
N LEU A 413 26.79 32.91 13.06
CA LEU A 413 28.16 32.45 13.21
C LEU A 413 29.01 33.41 14.05
N VAL A 414 29.81 32.89 15.00
CA VAL A 414 31.19 33.40 15.25
C VAL A 414 32.12 32.26 15.72
N PHE A 415 33.34 32.23 15.16
CA PHE A 415 34.44 31.35 15.57
C PHE A 415 35.10 31.77 16.90
N GLY A 416 35.58 30.79 17.70
CA GLY A 416 37.00 30.82 18.09
C GLY A 416 37.43 30.67 19.56
N VAL A 417 38.25 29.63 19.79
CA VAL A 417 39.58 29.70 20.45
C VAL A 417 39.73 29.91 21.97
N LEU A 418 40.26 28.85 22.62
CA LEU A 418 41.12 28.76 23.83
C LEU A 418 40.86 29.62 25.09
N GLY A 419 40.82 28.94 26.25
CA GLY A 419 40.98 29.59 27.57
C GLY A 419 41.20 28.63 28.76
N PHE A 420 42.44 28.19 28.98
CA PHE A 420 42.87 27.49 30.20
C PHE A 420 42.70 28.40 31.45
N PHE A 421 42.28 27.89 32.62
CA PHE A 421 43.07 27.92 33.87
C PHE A 421 42.43 27.13 35.04
N CYS A 422 43.26 26.86 36.04
CA CYS A 422 43.11 25.78 37.03
C CYS A 422 42.32 26.12 38.32
N ALA A 423 41.79 25.04 38.92
CA ALA A 423 41.74 24.73 40.35
C ALA A 423 40.92 25.62 41.32
N VAL A 424 40.18 24.97 42.21
CA VAL A 424 40.50 24.93 43.66
C VAL A 424 39.95 23.62 44.26
N LEU A 425 40.81 22.87 44.96
CA LEU A 425 40.42 21.84 45.92
C LEU A 425 40.13 22.52 47.27
N VAL A 426 38.90 22.42 47.79
CA VAL A 426 38.66 22.54 49.24
C VAL A 426 37.84 21.35 49.73
N ARG A 427 38.41 20.70 50.73
CA ARG A 427 37.92 19.50 51.43
C ARG A 427 37.23 19.92 52.72
N ARG A 428 36.08 19.30 53.05
CA ARG A 428 35.56 18.97 54.40
C ARG A 428 34.11 18.47 54.27
N ASN A 429 33.65 17.44 54.98
CA ASN A 429 34.32 16.58 55.96
C ASN A 429 34.39 15.14 55.46
#